data_AF-X1Q6M0-F1
#
_entry.id   AF-X1Q6M0-F1
#
_cell.length_a   1.000
_cell.length_b   1.000
_cell.length_c   1.000
_cell.angle_alpha   90.00
_cell.angle_beta   90.00
_cell.angle_gamma   90.00
#
_symmetry.space_group_name_H-M   'P 1'
#
loop_
_entity.id
_entity.type
_entity.pdbx_description
1 polymer ?
#
loop_
_entity_poly.entity_id
_entity_poly.type
_entity_poly.pdbx_seq_one_letter_code
_entity_poly.pdbx_strand_id
1 'polypeptide(L)'
;MAEAKIEGEASLYLSAMCPVADVHQLTETEKLFDISYPGGLGQEPGQFVQVWVPGVGEAPISVCSWQPPGASETFQICVRSIGSV
;
A
#
# COMPACT_ATOMS: atom_id res chain seq x y z
N MET A 1 16.41 -19.10 4.55
CA MET A 1 15.53 -18.46 3.55
C MET A 1 15.89 -16.99 3.59
N ALA A 2 16.64 -16.51 2.60
CA ALA A 2 17.31 -15.21 2.67
C ALA A 2 16.30 -14.07 2.57
N GLU A 3 16.36 -13.14 3.52
CA GLU A 3 15.74 -11.81 3.40
C GLU A 3 16.42 -11.09 2.23
N ALA A 4 15.64 -10.82 1.17
CA ALA A 4 16.09 -9.94 0.11
C ALA A 4 16.12 -8.51 0.68
N LYS A 5 17.31 -8.07 1.06
CA LYS A 5 17.59 -6.67 1.35
C LYS A 5 17.39 -5.88 0.05
N ILE A 6 16.32 -5.10 -0.03
CA ILE A 6 16.04 -4.25 -1.19
C ILE A 6 16.99 -3.04 -1.11
N GLU A 7 18.23 -3.23 -1.55
CA GLU A 7 19.17 -2.14 -1.82
C GLU A 7 19.00 -1.71 -3.28
N GLY A 8 18.11 -0.76 -3.51
CA GLY A 8 17.91 -0.10 -4.80
C GLY A 8 17.03 1.12 -4.60
N GLU A 9 17.39 2.25 -5.20
CA GLU A 9 16.48 3.41 -5.30
C GLU A 9 15.10 2.91 -5.69
N ALA A 10 14.08 3.22 -4.88
CA ALA A 10 12.71 2.81 -5.16
C ALA A 10 12.30 3.40 -6.52
N SER A 11 12.29 2.56 -7.56
CA SER A 11 11.90 3.00 -8.89
C SER A 11 10.41 3.29 -8.87
N LEU A 12 10.03 4.53 -9.17
CA LEU A 12 8.64 4.96 -9.30
C LEU A 12 7.83 4.13 -10.32
N TYR A 13 8.52 3.45 -11.22
CA TYR A 13 7.93 2.67 -12.31
C TYR A 13 7.96 1.17 -12.09
N LEU A 14 8.58 0.70 -11.00
CA LEU A 14 8.60 -0.72 -10.66
C LEU A 14 7.78 -0.96 -9.40
N SER A 15 6.81 -1.87 -9.51
CA SER A 15 6.04 -2.31 -8.36
C SER A 15 6.92 -3.05 -7.37
N ALA A 16 6.71 -2.79 -6.08
CA ALA A 16 7.29 -3.56 -5.00
C ALA A 16 6.23 -4.47 -4.37
N MET A 17 6.62 -5.71 -4.03
CA MET A 17 5.75 -6.59 -3.26
C MET A 17 5.67 -6.10 -1.82
N CYS A 18 4.48 -5.71 -1.40
CA CYS A 18 4.23 -5.13 -0.08
C CYS A 18 3.20 -6.00 0.67
N PRO A 19 3.53 -6.52 1.86
CA PRO A 19 2.58 -7.31 2.62
C PRO A 19 1.50 -6.43 3.25
N VAL A 20 0.28 -6.97 3.31
CA VAL A 20 -0.80 -6.39 4.11
C VAL A 20 -0.51 -6.71 5.58
N ALA A 21 -0.22 -5.70 6.38
CA ALA A 21 0.07 -5.82 7.79
C ALA A 21 -1.21 -6.02 8.62
N ASP A 22 -2.29 -5.32 8.25
CA ASP A 22 -3.59 -5.43 8.92
C ASP A 22 -4.75 -5.04 7.99
N VAL A 23 -5.96 -5.49 8.34
CA VAL A 23 -7.21 -5.19 7.61
C VAL A 23 -8.32 -4.86 8.59
N HIS A 24 -8.85 -3.64 8.49
CA HIS A 24 -9.96 -3.17 9.31
C HIS A 24 -11.23 -3.08 8.46
N GLN A 25 -12.29 -3.77 8.87
CA GLN A 25 -13.61 -3.58 8.30
C GLN A 25 -14.20 -2.28 8.85
N LEU A 26 -14.45 -1.28 8.00
CA LEU A 26 -15.01 0.01 8.44
C LEU A 26 -16.54 0.03 8.36
N THR A 27 -17.10 -0.50 7.28
CA THR A 27 -18.55 -0.56 7.03
C THR A 27 -18.93 -1.89 6.38
N GLU A 28 -20.09 -2.04 5.74
CA GLU A 28 -20.39 -3.21 4.91
C GLU A 28 -19.52 -3.30 3.65
N THR A 29 -19.13 -2.15 3.06
CA THR A 29 -18.47 -2.12 1.74
C THR A 29 -17.06 -1.55 1.77
N GLU A 30 -16.66 -0.84 2.84
CA GLU A 30 -15.33 -0.26 2.98
C GLU A 30 -14.42 -1.08 3.91
N LYS A 31 -13.18 -1.28 3.45
CA LYS A 31 -12.07 -1.83 4.23
C LYS A 31 -10.89 -0.88 4.22
N LEU A 32 -10.23 -0.75 5.35
CA LEU A 32 -8.95 -0.06 5.50
C LEU A 32 -7.84 -1.11 5.56
N PHE A 33 -6.80 -0.94 4.75
CA PHE A 33 -5.65 -1.83 4.71
C PHE A 33 -4.42 -1.09 5.17
N ASP A 34 -3.71 -1.67 6.14
CA ASP A 34 -2.35 -1.25 6.51
C ASP A 34 -1.36 -2.02 5.63
N ILE A 35 -0.61 -1.31 4.78
CA ILE A 35 0.37 -1.91 3.87
C ILE A 35 1.77 -1.59 4.37
N SER A 36 2.60 -2.62 4.57
CA SER A 36 4.00 -2.42 4.97
C SER A 36 4.86 -2.06 3.77
N TYR A 37 5.60 -0.96 3.90
CA TYR A 37 6.51 -0.49 2.86
C TYR A 37 7.76 0.14 3.48
N PRO A 38 8.94 -0.49 3.29
CA PRO A 38 10.17 0.00 3.89
C PRO A 38 10.64 1.30 3.22
N GLY A 39 11.11 2.26 4.02
CA GLY A 39 11.72 3.49 3.52
C GLY A 39 10.77 4.68 3.32
N GLY A 40 9.49 4.52 3.66
CA GLY A 40 8.51 5.59 3.60
C GLY A 40 8.07 5.95 2.17
N LEU A 41 6.87 6.52 2.04
CA LEU A 41 6.28 6.79 0.72
C LEU A 41 6.74 8.11 0.08
N GLY A 42 7.33 9.03 0.86
CA GLY A 42 7.76 10.34 0.36
C GLY A 42 6.62 11.19 -0.24
N GLN A 43 5.38 10.88 0.14
CA GLN A 43 4.18 11.43 -0.48
C GLN A 43 3.73 12.76 0.14
N GLU A 44 2.99 13.53 -0.66
CA GLU A 44 2.25 14.72 -0.23
C GLU A 44 0.73 14.44 -0.17
N PRO A 45 -0.02 15.15 0.69
CA PRO A 45 -1.47 15.02 0.75
C PRO A 45 -2.14 15.21 -0.63
N GLY A 46 -3.02 14.28 -1.00
CA GLY A 46 -3.71 14.27 -2.29
C GLY A 46 -3.08 13.35 -3.34
N GLN A 47 -1.92 12.75 -3.07
CA GLN A 47 -1.33 11.72 -3.92
C GLN A 47 -1.98 10.34 -3.74
N PHE A 48 -1.67 9.44 -4.66
CA PHE A 48 -2.16 8.07 -4.71
C PHE A 48 -1.01 7.11 -5.03
N VAL A 49 -1.23 5.83 -4.75
CA VAL A 49 -0.34 4.74 -5.16
C VAL A 49 -1.01 3.89 -6.23
N GLN A 50 -0.20 3.32 -7.12
CA GLN A 50 -0.68 2.31 -8.06
C GLN A 50 -0.64 0.95 -7.36
N VAL A 51 -1.80 0.35 -7.14
CA VAL A 51 -1.91 -0.97 -6.51
C VAL A 51 -2.09 -2.01 -7.60
N TRP A 52 -1.21 -3.00 -7.62
CA TRP A 52 -1.33 -4.18 -8.50
C TRP A 52 -1.62 -5.41 -7.65
N VAL A 53 -2.67 -6.15 -8.02
CA VAL A 53 -3.05 -7.41 -7.37
C VAL A 53 -2.92 -8.54 -8.40
N PRO A 54 -2.00 -9.51 -8.19
CA PRO A 54 -1.78 -10.61 -9.12
C PRO A 54 -3.08 -11.37 -9.43
N GLY A 55 -3.40 -11.51 -10.72
CA GLY A 55 -4.60 -12.21 -11.19
C GLY A 55 -5.91 -11.42 -11.10
N VAL A 56 -5.89 -10.17 -10.61
CA VAL A 56 -7.05 -9.28 -10.56
C VAL A 56 -6.86 -8.10 -11.51
N GLY A 57 -5.84 -7.28 -11.31
CA GLY A 57 -5.63 -6.06 -12.10
C GLY A 57 -4.85 -5.01 -11.33
N GLU A 58 -4.92 -3.77 -11.80
CA GLU A 58 -4.29 -2.62 -11.17
C GLU A 58 -5.25 -1.43 -11.06
N ALA A 59 -5.14 -0.67 -9.97
CA ALA A 59 -5.94 0.53 -9.77
C ALA A 59 -5.18 1.60 -8.99
N PRO A 60 -5.38 2.89 -9.32
CA PRO A 60 -4.88 4.00 -8.51
C PRO A 60 -5.73 4.13 -7.25
N ILE A 61 -5.11 4.09 -6.07
CA ILE A 61 -5.79 4.19 -4.77
C ILE A 61 -5.15 5.31 -3.95
N SER A 62 -5.97 6.25 -3.47
CA SER A 62 -5.51 7.33 -2.60
C SER A 62 -4.94 6.78 -1.30
N VAL A 63 -3.88 7.42 -0.81
CA VAL A 63 -3.32 7.10 0.50
C VAL A 63 -4.06 7.90 1.57
N CYS A 64 -4.55 7.19 2.59
CA CYS A 64 -5.33 7.78 3.68
C CYS A 64 -4.43 8.34 4.78
N SER A 65 -3.38 7.61 5.12
CA SER A 65 -2.40 8.02 6.12
C SER A 65 -1.07 7.34 5.84
N TRP A 66 -0.03 7.89 6.47
CA TRP A 66 1.28 7.27 6.49
C TRP A 66 1.90 7.47 7.85
N GLN A 67 2.51 6.40 8.37
CA GLN A 67 3.18 6.40 9.64
C GLN A 67 4.67 6.70 9.42
N PRO A 68 5.25 7.69 10.11
CA PRO A 68 6.66 8.03 10.00
C PRO A 68 7.58 6.90 10.50
N PRO A 69 8.89 6.93 10.15
CA PRO A 69 9.82 5.83 10.40
C PRO A 69 9.84 5.39 11.87
N GLY A 70 9.65 4.10 12.11
CA GLY A 70 9.46 3.49 13.44
C GLY A 70 9.21 1.99 13.36
N ALA A 71 8.59 1.38 14.38
CA ALA A 71 8.45 -0.08 14.52
C ALA A 71 7.61 -0.76 13.41
N SER A 72 6.84 -0.01 12.61
CA SER A 72 6.11 -0.52 11.45
C SER A 72 5.95 0.59 10.41
N GLU A 73 6.79 0.59 9.38
CA GLU A 73 6.65 1.51 8.25
C GLU A 73 5.45 1.07 7.40
N THR A 74 4.29 1.66 7.68
CA THR A 74 3.05 1.36 6.97
C THR A 74 2.40 2.60 6.40
N PHE A 75 1.60 2.40 5.36
CA PHE A 75 0.65 3.38 4.87
C PHE A 75 -0.73 2.74 4.76
N GLN A 76 -1.76 3.58 4.79
CA GLN A 76 -3.14 3.13 4.75
C GLN A 76 -3.79 3.44 3.41
N ILE A 77 -4.54 2.48 2.91
CA ILE A 77 -5.48 2.68 1.81
C ILE A 77 -6.88 2.25 2.24
N CYS A 78 -7.88 3.04 1.90
CA CYS A 78 -9.28 2.69 2.09
C CYS A 78 -9.88 2.32 0.74
N VAL A 79 -10.47 1.13 0.66
CA VAL A 79 -11.05 0.61 -0.58
C VAL A 79 -12.51 0.27 -0.35
N ARG A 80 -13.37 0.78 -1.24
CA ARG A 80 -14.79 0.42 -1.32
C ARG A 80 -14.99 -0.68 -2.36
N SER A 81 -15.69 -1.74 -1.98
CA SER A 81 -16.10 -2.81 -2.89
C SER A 81 -17.27 -2.37 -3.78
N ILE A 82 -16.97 -1.87 -4.98
CA ILE A 82 -17.97 -1.45 -5.99
C ILE A 82 -18.02 -2.34 -7.25
N GLY A 83 -17.11 -3.31 -7.38
CA GLY A 83 -17.00 -4.17 -8.56
C GLY A 83 -15.56 -4.63 -8.80
N SER A 84 -15.33 -5.21 -9.98
CA SER A 84 -13.99 -5.55 -10.47
C SER A 84 -13.48 -4.45 -11.41
N VAL A 85 -12.17 -4.25 -11.39
CA VAL A 85 -11.39 -3.44 -12.34
C VAL A 85 -10.85 -4.34 -13.44
#